data_AF-A0A1M7QA76-F1
#
_entry.id   AF-A0A1M7QA76-F1
#
_cell.length_a   1.000
_cell.length_b   1.000
_cell.length_c   1.000
_cell.angle_alpha   90.00
_cell.angle_beta   90.00
_cell.angle_gamma   90.00
#
_symmetry.space_group_name_H-M   'P 1'
#
loop_
_entity.id
_entity.type
_entity.pdbx_description
1 polymer ?
#
loop_
_entity_poly.entity_id
_entity_poly.type
_entity_poly.pdbx_seq_one_letter_code
_entity_poly.pdbx_strand_id
1 'polypeptide(L)'
;MNLHNPVDTYRTDTTVTARDSSSMKAPELPAKYLSQVKQKSMHVEQQVNKRADKALSRLLKQEKKMKARLWKVDSVAAGNIFSKSIDSLGSLKAGLKNKVTGKLPVGNSYLDSLGNSLKFLEGKGELLGASKGKLAGVTGNIESLQGKLQQAEQIKAYI
;
A
#
# COMPACT_ATOMS: atom_id res chain seq x y z
N MET A 1 67.65 4.61 -55.69
CA MET A 1 66.93 3.32 -55.72
C MET A 1 65.96 3.29 -54.53
N ASN A 2 64.65 3.30 -54.80
CA ASN A 2 63.61 2.39 -54.27
C ASN A 2 63.85 1.73 -52.88
N LEU A 3 62.94 1.65 -51.88
CA LEU A 3 61.47 1.68 -51.81
C LEU A 3 60.97 1.87 -50.34
N HIS A 4 59.84 2.56 -50.18
CA HIS A 4 58.66 2.26 -49.34
C HIS A 4 58.72 1.15 -48.25
N ASN A 5 58.47 1.50 -46.97
CA ASN A 5 57.17 1.33 -46.28
C ASN A 5 57.22 1.66 -44.76
N PRO A 6 56.16 2.28 -44.19
CA PRO A 6 55.95 2.48 -42.75
C PRO A 6 55.05 1.36 -42.17
N VAL A 7 55.26 0.96 -40.90
CA VAL A 7 54.29 0.12 -40.18
C VAL A 7 54.17 0.55 -38.72
N ASP A 8 52.91 0.78 -38.36
CA ASP A 8 52.33 1.14 -37.08
C ASP A 8 52.74 0.25 -35.90
N THR A 9 52.57 0.76 -34.68
CA THR A 9 51.57 0.18 -33.76
C THR A 9 51.33 1.07 -32.53
N TYR A 10 50.11 1.60 -32.54
CA TYR A 10 49.26 2.14 -31.48
C TYR A 10 49.65 1.80 -30.03
N ARG A 11 49.90 2.84 -29.24
CA ARG A 11 49.70 2.80 -27.77
C ARG A 11 48.20 2.62 -27.52
N THR A 12 47.78 1.40 -27.19
CA THR A 12 46.48 1.16 -26.57
C THR A 12 46.57 1.61 -25.11
N ASP A 13 46.31 2.90 -24.89
CA ASP A 13 45.98 3.40 -23.56
C ASP A 13 44.65 2.76 -23.16
N THR A 14 44.77 1.61 -22.51
CA THR A 14 43.62 0.83 -22.03
C THR A 14 43.14 1.56 -20.80
N THR A 15 42.27 2.55 -20.99
CA THR A 15 41.48 3.12 -19.91
C THR A 15 40.62 1.99 -19.35
N VAL A 16 41.13 1.32 -18.33
CA VAL A 16 40.35 0.44 -17.46
C VAL A 16 39.32 1.35 -16.81
N THR A 17 38.15 1.49 -17.44
CA THR A 17 36.97 2.01 -16.77
C THR A 17 36.70 1.05 -15.62
N ALA A 18 37.17 1.41 -14.43
CA ALA A 18 36.68 0.85 -13.18
C ALA A 18 35.17 1.07 -13.19
N ARG A 19 34.41 0.04 -13.58
CA ARG A 19 32.97 0.03 -13.45
C ARG A 19 32.69 0.18 -11.96
N ASP A 20 32.36 1.41 -11.59
CA ASP A 20 31.94 1.76 -10.24
C ASP A 20 30.83 0.80 -9.84
N SER A 21 31.02 0.06 -8.75
CA SER A 21 30.06 -0.96 -8.27
C SER A 21 28.69 -0.35 -7.94
N SER A 22 28.57 0.97 -7.87
CA SER A 22 27.29 1.70 -7.80
C SER A 22 26.42 1.49 -9.05
N SER A 23 27.02 1.39 -10.24
CA SER A 23 26.31 1.19 -11.51
C SER A 23 25.73 -0.22 -11.66
N MET A 24 26.35 -1.22 -11.02
CA MET A 24 25.82 -2.60 -10.96
C MET A 24 24.71 -2.79 -9.93
N LYS A 25 24.65 -1.94 -8.89
CA LYS A 25 23.60 -1.94 -7.85
C LYS A 25 22.38 -1.09 -8.20
N ALA A 26 22.45 -0.32 -9.29
CA ALA A 26 21.38 0.57 -9.74
C ALA A 26 19.98 -0.10 -9.86
N PRO A 27 19.84 -1.34 -10.36
CA PRO A 27 18.53 -2.02 -10.40
C PRO A 27 18.13 -2.73 -9.09
N GLU A 28 19.08 -3.01 -8.18
CA GLU A 28 18.80 -3.68 -6.89
C GLU A 28 18.20 -2.74 -5.85
N LEU A 29 18.57 -1.46 -5.88
CA LEU A 29 18.08 -0.45 -4.96
C LEU A 29 16.55 -0.22 -5.08
N PRO A 30 15.98 0.00 -6.29
CA PRO A 30 14.54 0.00 -6.51
C PRO A 30 13.86 -1.29 -6.03
N ALA A 31 14.47 -2.45 -6.28
CA ALA A 31 13.89 -3.74 -5.89
C ALA A 31 13.77 -3.90 -4.37
N LYS A 32 14.78 -3.46 -3.62
CA LYS A 32 14.80 -3.48 -2.14
C LYS A 32 13.80 -2.48 -1.56
N TYR A 33 13.75 -1.27 -2.09
CA TYR A 33 12.77 -0.26 -1.69
C TYR A 33 11.33 -0.75 -1.89
N LEU A 34 11.00 -1.25 -3.09
CA LEU A 34 9.68 -1.80 -3.40
C LEU A 34 9.28 -2.94 -2.45
N SER A 35 10.23 -3.80 -2.10
CA SER A 35 9.99 -4.90 -1.15
C SER A 35 9.72 -4.39 0.27
N GLN A 36 10.45 -3.38 0.73
CA GLN A 36 10.23 -2.76 2.05
C GLN A 36 8.89 -2.01 2.11
N VAL A 37 8.56 -1.25 1.07
CA VAL A 37 7.27 -0.55 0.97
C VAL A 37 6.14 -1.56 0.99
N LYS A 38 6.23 -2.65 0.22
CA LYS A 38 5.25 -3.75 0.28
C LYS A 38 5.05 -4.28 1.71
N GLN A 39 6.14 -4.63 2.40
CA GLN A 39 6.07 -5.18 3.75
C GLN A 39 5.46 -4.20 4.75
N LYS A 40 5.89 -2.93 4.71
CA LYS A 40 5.35 -1.88 5.59
C LYS A 40 3.88 -1.60 5.30
N SER A 41 3.49 -1.48 4.03
CA SER A 41 2.09 -1.29 3.64
C SER A 41 1.21 -2.42 4.14
N MET A 42 1.63 -3.68 3.95
CA MET A 42 0.92 -4.86 4.46
C MET A 42 0.81 -4.85 6.00
N HIS A 43 1.88 -4.47 6.70
CA HIS A 43 1.86 -4.41 8.17
C HIS A 43 0.85 -3.37 8.68
N VAL A 44 0.88 -2.15 8.11
CA VAL A 44 -0.05 -1.08 8.46
C VAL A 44 -1.48 -1.50 8.14
N GLU A 45 -1.69 -2.11 6.97
CA GLU A 45 -2.97 -2.63 6.52
C GLU A 45 -3.56 -3.64 7.53
N GLN A 46 -2.74 -4.56 8.02
CA GLN A 46 -3.13 -5.53 9.05
C GLN A 46 -3.45 -4.85 10.39
N GLN A 47 -2.68 -3.85 10.80
CA GLN A 47 -2.92 -3.11 12.05
C GLN A 47 -4.23 -2.33 12.00
N VAL A 48 -4.49 -1.64 10.89
CA VAL A 48 -5.74 -0.89 10.66
C VAL A 48 -6.92 -1.86 10.71
N ASN A 49 -6.85 -2.96 9.97
CA ASN A 49 -7.90 -3.99 9.99
C ASN A 49 -8.15 -4.55 11.39
N LYS A 50 -7.09 -4.89 12.13
CA LYS A 50 -7.21 -5.45 13.48
C LYS A 50 -7.85 -4.47 14.45
N ARG A 51 -7.49 -3.19 14.38
CA ARG A 51 -8.06 -2.14 15.25
C ARG A 51 -9.51 -1.85 14.89
N ALA A 52 -9.82 -1.74 13.60
CA ALA A 52 -11.16 -1.54 13.08
C ALA A 52 -12.09 -2.71 13.45
N ASP A 53 -11.66 -3.95 13.24
CA ASP A 53 -12.41 -5.16 13.62
C ASP A 53 -12.69 -5.21 15.14
N LYS A 54 -11.69 -4.88 15.96
CA LYS A 54 -11.84 -4.82 17.41
C LYS A 54 -12.85 -3.75 17.84
N ALA A 55 -12.80 -2.56 17.22
CA ALA A 55 -13.72 -1.47 17.51
C ALA A 55 -15.16 -1.83 17.14
N LEU A 56 -15.38 -2.28 15.90
CA LEU A 56 -16.69 -2.74 15.43
C LEU A 56 -17.25 -3.89 16.25
N SER A 57 -16.40 -4.84 16.64
CA SER A 57 -16.82 -5.98 17.48
C SER A 57 -17.24 -5.54 18.88
N ARG A 58 -16.61 -4.52 19.46
CA ARG A 58 -17.02 -3.95 20.75
C ARG A 58 -18.36 -3.23 20.62
N LEU A 59 -18.51 -2.42 19.58
CA LEU A 59 -19.74 -1.66 19.33
C LEU A 59 -20.93 -2.60 19.07
N LEU A 60 -20.77 -3.61 18.21
CA LEU A 60 -21.78 -4.65 17.97
C LEU A 60 -22.21 -5.38 19.25
N LYS A 61 -21.27 -5.66 20.17
CA LYS A 61 -21.61 -6.28 21.46
C LYS A 61 -22.43 -5.33 22.34
N GLN A 62 -22.06 -4.05 22.36
CA GLN A 62 -22.80 -3.04 23.13
C GLN A 62 -24.21 -2.84 22.56
N GLU A 63 -24.35 -2.72 21.25
CA GLU A 63 -25.65 -2.58 20.61
C GLU A 63 -26.55 -3.80 20.83
N LYS A 64 -26.03 -5.02 20.70
CA LYS A 64 -26.79 -6.23 21.01
C LYS A 64 -27.25 -6.26 22.47
N LYS A 65 -26.39 -5.80 23.40
CA LYS A 65 -26.74 -5.69 24.83
C LYS A 65 -27.82 -4.63 25.07
N MET A 66 -27.74 -3.48 24.39
CA MET A 66 -28.75 -2.42 24.47
C MET A 66 -30.08 -2.87 23.86
N LYS A 67 -30.05 -3.51 22.69
CA LYS A 67 -31.21 -4.16 22.07
C LYS A 67 -31.85 -5.15 23.02
N ALA A 68 -31.08 -6.06 23.64
CA ALA A 68 -31.62 -7.04 24.58
C ALA A 68 -32.24 -6.41 25.84
N ARG A 69 -31.73 -5.25 26.29
CA ARG A 69 -32.32 -4.50 27.41
C ARG A 69 -33.61 -3.81 26.99
N LEU A 70 -33.61 -3.12 25.85
CA LEU A 70 -34.79 -2.41 25.35
C LEU A 70 -35.89 -3.40 24.93
N TRP A 71 -35.53 -4.56 24.38
CA TRP A 71 -36.48 -5.60 23.96
C TRP A 71 -37.36 -6.12 25.11
N LYS A 72 -36.83 -6.09 26.35
CA LYS A 72 -37.60 -6.47 27.54
C LYS A 72 -38.67 -5.45 27.92
N VAL A 73 -38.51 -4.20 27.47
CA VAL A 73 -39.42 -3.08 27.76
C VAL A 73 -40.34 -2.84 26.57
N ASP A 74 -39.76 -2.73 25.37
CA ASP A 74 -40.45 -2.52 24.10
C ASP A 74 -39.67 -3.24 22.99
N SER A 75 -40.22 -4.38 22.55
CA SER A 75 -39.65 -5.21 21.49
C SER A 75 -39.74 -4.55 20.10
N VAL A 76 -40.76 -3.73 19.86
CA VAL A 76 -41.00 -3.07 18.57
C VAL A 76 -40.01 -1.91 18.40
N ALA A 77 -39.85 -1.06 19.41
CA ALA A 77 -38.85 0.01 19.41
C ALA A 77 -37.42 -0.55 19.33
N ALA A 78 -37.12 -1.62 20.08
CA ALA A 78 -35.82 -2.28 20.03
C ALA A 78 -35.50 -2.87 18.64
N GLY A 79 -36.50 -3.43 17.97
CA GLY A 79 -36.38 -3.89 16.59
C GLY A 79 -36.07 -2.76 15.62
N ASN A 80 -36.84 -1.67 15.67
CA ASN A 80 -36.74 -0.56 14.73
C ASN A 80 -35.46 0.26 14.87
N ILE A 81 -34.99 0.49 16.11
CA ILE A 81 -33.81 1.33 16.39
C ILE A 81 -32.52 0.56 16.11
N PHE A 82 -32.39 -0.67 16.63
CA PHE A 82 -31.11 -1.37 16.64
C PHE A 82 -30.87 -2.29 15.45
N SER A 83 -31.90 -2.72 14.69
CA SER A 83 -31.67 -3.67 13.59
C SER A 83 -30.86 -3.02 12.46
N LYS A 84 -31.20 -1.79 12.06
CA LYS A 84 -30.44 -1.05 11.03
C LYS A 84 -28.98 -0.81 11.43
N SER A 85 -28.73 -0.47 12.70
CA SER A 85 -27.37 -0.20 13.18
C SER A 85 -26.54 -1.49 13.26
N ILE A 86 -27.09 -2.57 13.82
CA ILE A 86 -26.43 -3.88 13.89
C ILE A 86 -26.11 -4.40 12.49
N ASP A 87 -27.03 -4.26 11.53
CA ASP A 87 -26.83 -4.70 10.16
C ASP A 87 -25.76 -3.86 9.45
N SER A 88 -25.79 -2.53 9.64
CA SER A 88 -24.78 -1.61 9.09
C SER A 88 -23.39 -1.95 9.64
N LEU A 89 -23.24 -2.10 10.95
CA LEU A 89 -21.98 -2.46 11.60
C LEU A 89 -21.50 -3.87 11.19
N GLY A 90 -22.43 -4.81 11.00
CA GLY A 90 -22.15 -6.14 10.47
C GLY A 90 -21.59 -6.08 9.04
N SER A 91 -22.20 -5.27 8.18
CA SER A 91 -21.75 -5.07 6.80
C SER A 91 -20.38 -4.39 6.72
N LEU A 92 -20.14 -3.37 7.55
CA LEU A 92 -18.84 -2.70 7.71
C LEU A 92 -17.76 -3.70 8.15
N LYS A 93 -18.07 -4.57 9.11
CA LYS A 93 -17.16 -5.61 9.59
C LYS A 93 -16.85 -6.64 8.51
N ALA A 94 -17.84 -7.04 7.71
CA ALA A 94 -17.63 -7.94 6.58
C ALA A 94 -16.76 -7.28 5.49
N GLY A 95 -16.97 -5.99 5.23
CA GLY A 95 -16.20 -5.20 4.26
C GLY A 95 -14.71 -5.11 4.57
N LEU A 96 -14.31 -5.05 5.84
CA LEU A 96 -12.90 -5.02 6.27
C LEU A 96 -12.08 -6.24 5.85
N LYS A 97 -12.73 -7.39 5.61
CA LYS A 97 -12.07 -8.62 5.17
C LYS A 97 -11.73 -8.60 3.67
N ASN A 98 -12.43 -7.78 2.91
CA ASN A 98 -12.24 -7.68 1.47
C ASN A 98 -11.10 -6.71 1.14
N LYS A 99 -10.47 -6.91 -0.02
CA LYS A 99 -9.55 -5.92 -0.60
C LYS A 99 -10.39 -4.73 -1.05
N VAL A 100 -10.07 -3.56 -0.52
CA VAL A 100 -10.81 -2.33 -0.81
C VAL A 100 -9.81 -1.40 -1.47
N THR A 101 -9.95 -1.21 -2.78
CA THR A 101 -9.17 -0.23 -3.52
C THR A 101 -9.83 1.12 -3.34
N GLY A 102 -9.10 2.08 -2.78
CA GLY A 102 -9.61 3.43 -2.52
C GLY A 102 -8.70 4.48 -3.15
N LYS A 103 -9.28 5.47 -3.83
CA LYS A 103 -8.59 6.73 -4.13
C LYS A 103 -8.95 7.72 -3.02
N LEU A 104 -7.96 8.16 -2.25
CA LEU A 104 -8.19 9.15 -1.18
C LEU A 104 -8.50 10.54 -1.75
N PRO A 105 -9.45 11.27 -1.15
CA PRO A 105 -9.29 12.70 -1.00
C PRO A 105 -8.25 12.94 0.11
N VAL A 106 -7.07 13.41 -0.31
CA VAL A 106 -6.10 14.28 0.39
C VAL A 106 -6.10 14.23 1.92
N GLY A 107 -4.99 13.79 2.53
CA GLY A 107 -4.80 13.99 3.97
C GLY A 107 -3.63 13.26 4.65
N ASN A 108 -2.97 12.32 3.98
CA ASN A 108 -1.80 11.64 4.55
C ASN A 108 -0.55 11.95 3.72
N SER A 109 0.21 12.96 4.14
CA SER A 109 1.43 13.42 3.47
C SER A 109 2.46 12.31 3.24
N TYR A 110 2.46 11.25 4.06
CA TYR A 110 3.30 10.08 3.84
C TYR A 110 2.84 9.23 2.65
N LEU A 111 1.53 9.03 2.48
CA LEU A 111 0.99 8.29 1.33
C LEU A 111 1.16 9.08 0.03
N ASP A 112 1.05 10.40 0.08
CA ASP A 112 1.31 11.26 -1.08
C ASP A 112 2.80 11.24 -1.46
N SER A 113 3.70 11.31 -0.47
CA SER A 113 5.14 11.17 -0.70
C SER A 113 5.50 9.79 -1.27
N LEU A 114 4.86 8.73 -0.77
CA LEU A 114 5.03 7.37 -1.29
C LEU A 114 4.50 7.26 -2.73
N GLY A 115 3.31 7.80 -3.01
CA GLY A 115 2.73 7.84 -4.35
C GLY A 115 3.61 8.59 -5.34
N ASN A 116 4.15 9.74 -4.93
CA ASN A 116 5.09 10.53 -5.75
C ASN A 116 6.41 9.78 -5.96
N SER A 117 6.94 9.11 -4.93
CA SER A 117 8.16 8.30 -5.07
C SER A 117 7.97 7.13 -6.03
N LEU A 118 6.79 6.51 -6.05
CA LEU A 118 6.48 5.41 -6.96
C LEU A 118 6.24 5.88 -8.38
N LYS A 119 5.55 7.01 -8.58
CA LYS A 119 5.40 7.66 -9.89
C LYS A 119 6.74 8.09 -10.47
N PHE A 120 7.65 8.59 -9.63
CA PHE A 120 9.01 8.91 -10.05
C PHE A 120 9.76 7.65 -10.51
N LEU A 121 9.60 6.54 -9.80
CA LEU A 121 10.20 5.26 -10.16
C LEU A 121 9.59 4.71 -11.45
N GLU A 122 8.28 4.85 -11.64
CA GLU A 122 7.55 4.49 -12.87
C GLU A 122 8.03 5.27 -14.09
N GLY A 123 8.22 6.59 -13.94
CA GLY A 123 8.75 7.46 -14.99
C GLY A 123 10.21 7.15 -15.37
N LYS A 124 10.96 6.45 -14.50
CA LYS A 124 12.33 5.99 -14.76
C LYS A 124 12.37 4.48 -15.03
N GLY A 125 11.58 4.04 -16.02
CA GLY A 125 11.45 2.63 -16.42
C GLY A 125 12.76 1.89 -16.67
N GLU A 126 13.82 2.58 -17.10
CA GLU A 126 15.17 2.01 -17.28
C GLU A 126 15.80 1.52 -15.98
N LEU A 127 15.52 2.16 -14.84
CA LEU A 127 16.01 1.75 -13.52
C LEU A 127 15.23 0.56 -12.94
N LEU A 128 14.03 0.29 -13.45
CA LEU A 128 13.16 -0.75 -12.93
C LEU A 128 13.54 -2.13 -13.42
N GLY A 129 14.05 -2.29 -14.65
CA GLY A 129 14.44 -3.59 -15.21
C GLY A 129 13.42 -4.70 -14.89
N ALA A 130 13.86 -5.76 -14.21
CA ALA A 130 13.02 -6.89 -13.76
C ALA A 130 12.04 -6.56 -12.61
N SER A 131 12.15 -5.40 -11.97
CA SER A 131 11.31 -4.97 -10.84
C SER A 131 10.00 -4.30 -11.26
N LYS A 132 9.74 -4.15 -12.57
CA LYS A 132 8.49 -3.59 -13.11
C LYS A 132 7.24 -4.31 -12.58
N GLY A 133 7.28 -5.65 -12.45
CA GLY A 133 6.18 -6.42 -11.85
C GLY A 133 6.00 -6.17 -10.35
N LYS A 134 7.08 -5.85 -9.62
CA LYS A 134 7.03 -5.50 -8.19
C LYS A 134 6.38 -4.14 -7.97
N LEU A 135 6.60 -3.20 -8.89
CA LEU A 135 5.99 -1.86 -8.84
C LEU A 135 4.46 -1.93 -8.90
N ALA A 136 3.91 -2.72 -9.83
CA ALA A 136 2.46 -2.94 -9.93
C ALA A 136 1.89 -3.54 -8.64
N GLY A 137 2.57 -4.53 -8.06
CA GLY A 137 2.16 -5.13 -6.79
C GLY A 137 2.23 -4.15 -5.60
N VAL A 138 3.23 -3.28 -5.54
CA VAL A 138 3.36 -2.25 -4.50
C VAL A 138 2.26 -1.21 -4.62
N THR A 139 1.97 -0.76 -5.85
CA THR A 139 0.90 0.20 -6.14
C THR A 139 -0.44 -0.34 -5.68
N GLY A 140 -0.78 -1.57 -6.06
CA GLY A 140 -2.03 -2.22 -5.61
C GLY A 140 -2.11 -2.43 -4.09
N ASN A 141 -0.98 -2.64 -3.40
CA ASN A 141 -0.97 -2.73 -1.93
C ASN A 141 -1.19 -1.37 -1.26
N ILE A 142 -0.70 -0.29 -1.87
CA ILE A 142 -0.95 1.07 -1.38
C ILE A 142 -2.40 1.46 -1.61
N GLU A 143 -2.97 1.15 -2.77
CA GLU A 143 -4.40 1.37 -3.04
C GLU A 143 -5.29 0.57 -2.07
N SER A 144 -4.90 -0.68 -1.74
CA SER A 144 -5.56 -1.51 -0.73
C SER A 144 -5.48 -0.89 0.67
N LEU A 145 -4.31 -0.39 1.05
CA LEU A 145 -4.10 0.31 2.32
C LEU A 145 -4.93 1.60 2.37
N GLN A 146 -4.97 2.36 1.28
CA GLN A 146 -5.76 3.58 1.14
C GLN A 146 -7.25 3.31 1.36
N GLY A 147 -7.81 2.31 0.68
CA GLY A 147 -9.22 1.95 0.86
C GLY A 147 -9.54 1.49 2.29
N LYS A 148 -8.63 0.76 2.94
CA LYS A 148 -8.81 0.37 4.36
C LYS A 148 -8.73 1.54 5.33
N LEU A 149 -7.88 2.52 5.07
CA LEU A 149 -7.84 3.75 5.86
C LEU A 149 -9.13 4.56 5.69
N GLN A 150 -9.67 4.65 4.48
CA GLN A 150 -10.98 5.28 4.26
C GLN A 150 -12.10 4.56 5.00
N GLN A 151 -12.11 3.23 4.97
CA GLN A 151 -13.07 2.45 5.77
C GLN A 151 -12.89 2.68 7.27
N ALA A 152 -11.65 2.79 7.75
CA ALA A 152 -11.40 3.10 9.16
C ALA A 152 -11.91 4.49 9.56
N GLU A 153 -11.79 5.50 8.69
CA GLU A 153 -12.38 6.83 8.90
C GLU A 153 -13.91 6.77 8.91
N GLN A 154 -14.53 5.98 8.02
CA GLN A 154 -15.98 5.76 8.06
C GLN A 154 -16.39 5.12 9.38
N ILE A 155 -15.66 4.12 9.88
CA ILE A 155 -15.92 3.47 11.17
C ILE A 155 -15.76 4.47 12.32
N LYS A 156 -14.75 5.33 12.26
CA LYS A 156 -14.53 6.39 13.26
C LYS A 156 -15.73 7.35 13.34
N ALA A 157 -16.44 7.60 12.23
CA ALA A 157 -17.64 8.42 12.26
C ALA A 157 -18.81 7.80 13.07
N TYR A 158 -18.76 6.49 13.36
CA TYR A 158 -19.76 5.79 14.18
C TYR A 158 -19.37 5.65 15.66
N ILE A 159 -18.18 6.11 16.06
CA ILE A 159 -17.64 5.98 17.43
C ILE A 159 -17.51 7.35 18.05
#